data_AF-A0A2T2UJJ1-F1
#
_entry.id   AF-A0A2T2UJJ1-F1
#
_cell.length_a   1.000
_cell.length_b   1.000
_cell.length_c   1.000
_cell.angle_alpha   90.00
_cell.angle_beta   90.00
_cell.angle_gamma   90.00
#
_symmetry.space_group_name_H-M   'P 1'
#
loop_
_entity.id
_entity.type
_entity.pdbx_description
1 polymer ?
#
loop_
_entity_poly.entity_id
_entity_poly.type
_entity_poly.pdbx_seq_one_letter_code
_entity_poly.pdbx_strand_id
1 'polypeptide(L)'
;MASAGAPGLALRLMDGAQPGAADYPGDWAAWERARIRVLADTGAWRRALQRLDERPSNLPRTFDHWAEYQQARCHLELGQAEAARQRLRALLWQRRADAADERVRRWRRAIVRSYLVGGAVEDAVTAMRRFDQDYADPGTAWAHLRGRVLLRAGRAHEAARHLAGARLDTPAARALTLLARLRSDARGASAIAQEALSAARADDADAPARARF
;
A
#
# COMPACT_ATOMS: atom_id res chain seq x y z
N MET A 1 -3.94 -26.60 7.08
CA MET A 1 -3.02 -26.33 8.24
C MET A 1 -1.49 -26.19 7.94
N ALA A 2 -0.96 -26.31 6.72
CA ALA A 2 0.50 -26.21 6.47
C ALA A 2 1.07 -24.77 6.28
N SER A 3 0.21 -23.75 6.07
CA SER A 3 0.64 -22.41 5.65
C SER A 3 1.26 -21.55 6.77
N ALA A 4 0.85 -21.74 8.04
CA ALA A 4 1.33 -20.89 9.14
C ALA A 4 2.80 -21.12 9.53
N GLY A 5 3.38 -22.29 9.21
CA GLY A 5 4.78 -22.62 9.52
C GLY A 5 5.78 -22.27 8.41
N ALA A 6 5.31 -22.09 7.16
CA ALA A 6 6.16 -21.89 5.99
C ALA A 6 6.97 -20.57 6.02
N PRO A 7 6.40 -19.41 6.42
CA PRO A 7 7.16 -18.17 6.52
C PRO A 7 8.26 -18.24 7.59
N GLY A 8 7.97 -18.85 8.74
CA GLY A 8 8.93 -19.03 9.82
C GLY A 8 10.06 -20.01 9.46
N LEU A 9 9.77 -21.05 8.70
CA LEU A 9 10.79 -21.94 8.14
C LEU A 9 11.64 -21.23 7.09
N ALA A 10 11.02 -20.49 6.16
CA ALA A 10 11.74 -19.73 5.13
C ALA A 10 12.73 -18.74 5.75
N LEU A 11 12.31 -17.97 6.76
CA LEU A 11 13.20 -17.04 7.45
C LEU A 11 14.37 -17.75 8.14
N ARG A 12 14.13 -18.89 8.81
CA ARG A 12 15.20 -19.70 9.43
C ARG A 12 16.19 -20.25 8.41
N LEU A 13 15.71 -20.71 7.25
CA LEU A 13 16.59 -21.16 6.16
C LEU A 13 17.43 -20.00 5.62
N MET A 14 16.84 -18.81 5.50
CA MET A 14 17.56 -17.61 5.07
C MET A 14 18.64 -17.19 6.08
N ASP A 15 18.44 -17.38 7.39
CA ASP A 15 19.44 -17.05 8.41
C ASP A 15 20.73 -17.88 8.28
N GLY A 16 20.63 -19.14 7.84
CA GLY A 16 21.79 -20.03 7.67
C GLY A 16 22.41 -20.01 6.28
N ALA A 17 21.67 -19.62 5.24
CA ALA A 17 22.10 -19.76 3.84
C ALA A 17 22.47 -18.43 3.15
N GLN A 18 22.14 -17.28 3.75
CA GLN A 18 22.43 -15.98 3.15
C GLN A 18 23.95 -15.75 3.06
N PRO A 19 24.51 -15.48 1.86
CA PRO A 19 25.94 -15.28 1.70
C PRO A 19 26.39 -13.97 2.35
N GLY A 20 27.68 -13.83 2.68
CA GLY A 20 28.23 -12.58 3.21
C GLY A 20 28.14 -11.44 2.20
N ALA A 21 27.68 -10.25 2.64
CA ALA A 21 27.54 -9.09 1.77
C ALA A 21 28.89 -8.47 1.32
N ALA A 22 29.96 -8.73 2.07
CA ALA A 22 31.31 -8.30 1.70
C ALA A 22 31.80 -9.04 0.45
N ASP A 23 31.57 -10.35 0.40
CA ASP A 23 32.06 -11.24 -0.65
C ASP A 23 31.11 -11.32 -1.85
N TYR A 24 29.80 -11.35 -1.59
CA TYR A 24 28.76 -11.54 -2.60
C TYR A 24 27.60 -10.52 -2.44
N PRO A 25 27.84 -9.22 -2.64
CA PRO A 25 26.83 -8.17 -2.41
C PRO A 25 25.58 -8.31 -3.29
N GLY A 26 25.72 -8.84 -4.51
CA GLY A 26 24.59 -9.09 -5.42
C GLY A 26 23.68 -10.22 -4.94
N ASP A 27 24.27 -11.35 -4.53
CA ASP A 27 23.51 -12.49 -4.02
C ASP A 27 22.88 -12.16 -2.68
N TRP A 28 23.63 -11.52 -1.77
CA TRP A 28 23.09 -11.04 -0.51
C TRP A 28 21.85 -10.15 -0.74
N ALA A 29 21.92 -9.23 -1.71
CA ALA A 29 20.81 -8.34 -2.05
C ALA A 29 19.59 -9.09 -2.60
N ALA A 30 19.78 -10.17 -3.38
CA ALA A 30 18.69 -11.02 -3.85
C ALA A 30 18.00 -11.76 -2.69
N TRP A 31 18.78 -12.34 -1.78
CA TRP A 31 18.27 -12.98 -0.57
C TRP A 31 17.52 -11.99 0.32
N GLU A 32 18.07 -10.78 0.50
CA GLU A 32 17.43 -9.77 1.35
C GLU A 32 16.09 -9.30 0.74
N ARG A 33 15.99 -9.19 -0.59
CA ARG A 33 14.70 -8.89 -1.25
C ARG A 33 13.65 -9.96 -0.95
N ALA A 34 14.04 -11.23 -0.96
CA ALA A 34 13.15 -12.34 -0.63
C ALA A 34 12.73 -12.30 0.85
N ARG A 35 13.69 -12.08 1.77
CA ARG A 35 13.43 -11.93 3.20
C ARG A 35 12.44 -10.81 3.49
N ILE A 36 12.67 -9.62 2.94
CA ILE A 36 11.77 -8.47 3.11
C ILE A 36 10.38 -8.74 2.55
N ARG A 37 10.25 -9.52 1.46
CA ARG A 37 8.95 -9.95 0.94
C ARG A 37 8.22 -10.85 1.95
N VAL A 38 8.88 -11.87 2.48
CA VAL A 38 8.29 -12.77 3.48
C VAL A 38 7.86 -12.00 4.73
N LEU A 39 8.67 -11.05 5.20
CA LEU A 39 8.33 -10.19 6.33
C LEU A 39 7.14 -9.27 6.03
N ALA A 40 7.08 -8.71 4.82
CA ALA A 40 5.95 -7.88 4.38
C ALA A 40 4.65 -8.69 4.31
N ASP A 41 4.69 -9.90 3.74
CA ASP A 41 3.53 -10.77 3.56
C ASP A 41 2.96 -11.27 4.90
N THR A 42 3.81 -11.34 5.94
CA THR A 42 3.41 -11.69 7.31
C THR A 42 3.08 -10.48 8.19
N GLY A 43 3.13 -9.26 7.64
CA GLY A 43 2.88 -8.02 8.39
C GLY A 43 3.98 -7.65 9.40
N ALA A 44 5.15 -8.30 9.33
CA ALA A 44 6.30 -8.06 10.20
C ALA A 44 7.09 -6.79 9.79
N TRP A 45 6.37 -5.67 9.59
CA TRP A 45 6.89 -4.41 9.03
C TRP A 45 8.03 -3.80 9.85
N ARG A 46 7.99 -3.92 11.18
CA ARG A 46 9.07 -3.42 12.06
C ARG A 46 10.37 -4.19 11.86
N ARG A 47 10.29 -5.52 11.71
CA ARG A 47 11.47 -6.36 11.44
C ARG A 47 12.01 -6.10 10.04
N ALA A 48 11.12 -5.92 9.06
CA ALA A 48 11.52 -5.54 7.69
C ALA A 48 12.25 -4.19 7.68
N LEU A 49 11.74 -3.19 8.40
CA LEU A 49 12.38 -1.88 8.50
C LEU A 49 13.77 -1.98 9.15
N GLN A 50 13.89 -2.66 10.29
CA GLN A 50 15.17 -2.86 10.97
C GLN A 50 16.23 -3.47 10.02
N ARG A 51 15.85 -4.51 9.28
CA ARG A 51 16.73 -5.15 8.29
C ARG A 51 17.19 -4.22 7.17
N LEU A 52 16.30 -3.33 6.71
CA LEU A 52 16.62 -2.34 5.67
C LEU A 52 17.51 -1.21 6.20
N ASP A 53 17.41 -0.88 7.49
CA ASP A 53 18.25 0.11 8.17
C ASP A 53 19.66 -0.44 8.45
N GLU A 54 19.77 -1.72 8.82
CA GLU A 54 21.02 -2.43 9.10
C GLU A 54 21.74 -2.94 7.84
N ARG A 55 21.34 -2.48 6.64
CA ARG A 55 21.92 -2.97 5.40
C ARG A 55 23.39 -2.53 5.25
N PRO A 56 24.25 -3.36 4.64
CA PRO A 56 25.63 -2.99 4.29
C PRO A 56 25.71 -1.78 3.36
N SER A 57 26.83 -1.04 3.40
CA SER A 57 27.04 0.16 2.58
C SER A 57 27.56 -0.13 1.16
N ASN A 58 28.06 -1.34 0.90
CA ASN A 58 28.70 -1.75 -0.35
C ASN A 58 27.73 -2.44 -1.33
N LEU A 59 26.45 -2.07 -1.32
CA LEU A 59 25.42 -2.77 -2.08
C LEU A 59 25.25 -2.20 -3.50
N PRO A 60 24.70 -2.99 -4.44
CA PRO A 60 24.38 -2.48 -5.77
C PRO A 60 23.39 -1.32 -5.68
N ARG A 61 23.61 -0.25 -6.46
CA ARG A 61 22.73 0.93 -6.48
C ARG A 61 21.25 0.59 -6.75
N THR A 62 20.99 -0.45 -7.53
CA THR A 62 19.62 -0.94 -7.80
C THR A 62 18.95 -1.54 -6.57
N PHE A 63 19.73 -2.12 -5.64
CA PHE A 63 19.25 -2.54 -4.34
C PHE A 63 18.96 -1.35 -3.44
N ASP A 64 19.87 -0.38 -3.33
CA ASP A 64 19.64 0.80 -2.49
C ASP A 64 18.36 1.54 -2.89
N HIS A 65 18.19 1.86 -4.17
CA HIS A 65 16.96 2.52 -4.66
C HIS A 65 15.68 1.73 -4.32
N TRP A 66 15.76 0.40 -4.37
CA TRP A 66 14.65 -0.45 -3.96
C TRP A 66 14.46 -0.43 -2.44
N ALA A 67 15.53 -0.53 -1.66
CA ALA A 67 15.50 -0.55 -0.20
C ALA A 67 14.91 0.75 0.37
N GLU A 68 15.32 1.90 -0.18
CA GLU A 68 14.79 3.23 0.13
C GLU A 68 13.26 3.29 0.01
N TYR A 69 12.73 2.77 -1.10
CA TYR A 69 11.28 2.71 -1.31
C TYR A 69 10.60 1.72 -0.36
N GLN A 70 11.25 0.61 -0.03
CA GLN A 70 10.71 -0.38 0.91
C GLN A 70 10.69 0.14 2.35
N GLN A 71 11.68 0.93 2.76
CA GLN A 71 11.66 1.63 4.06
C GLN A 71 10.47 2.57 4.13
N ALA A 72 10.25 3.39 3.09
CA ALA A 72 9.09 4.27 3.01
C ALA A 72 7.76 3.49 3.13
N ARG A 73 7.66 2.31 2.49
CA ARG A 73 6.50 1.43 2.64
C ARG A 73 6.36 0.90 4.06
N CYS A 74 7.42 0.42 4.69
CA CYS A 74 7.37 -0.06 6.07
C CYS A 74 6.90 1.06 7.02
N HIS A 75 7.39 2.28 6.87
CA HIS A 75 6.91 3.44 7.62
C HIS A 75 5.41 3.69 7.40
N LEU A 76 4.90 3.58 6.17
CA LEU A 76 3.46 3.72 5.90
C LEU A 76 2.62 2.66 6.61
N GLU A 77 3.05 1.40 6.59
CA GLU A 77 2.33 0.30 7.25
C GLU A 77 2.42 0.40 8.78
N LEU A 78 3.48 1.00 9.30
CA LEU A 78 3.66 1.30 10.73
C LEU A 78 2.96 2.59 11.19
N GLY A 79 2.24 3.29 10.30
CA GLY A 79 1.57 4.56 10.62
C GLY A 79 2.51 5.77 10.76
N GLN A 80 3.79 5.60 10.45
CA GLN A 80 4.83 6.63 10.56
C GLN A 80 4.83 7.53 9.31
N ALA A 81 3.74 8.28 9.14
CA ALA A 81 3.44 9.03 7.93
C ALA A 81 4.53 10.04 7.51
N GLU A 82 5.09 10.78 8.48
CA GLU A 82 6.10 11.80 8.20
C GLU A 82 7.43 11.19 7.74
N ALA A 83 7.90 10.14 8.41
CA ALA A 83 9.11 9.41 8.01
C ALA A 83 8.98 8.85 6.58
N ALA A 84 7.80 8.27 6.26
CA ALA A 84 7.51 7.82 4.90
C ALA A 84 7.59 8.96 3.87
N ARG A 85 7.02 10.14 4.17
CA ARG A 85 7.07 11.31 3.27
C ARG A 85 8.48 11.79 3.01
N GLN A 86 9.28 11.93 4.06
CA GLN A 86 10.65 12.42 3.94
C GLN A 86 11.46 11.53 3.00
N ARG A 87 11.33 10.20 3.17
CA ARG A 87 11.98 9.22 2.29
C ARG A 87 11.49 9.29 0.85
N LEU A 88 10.17 9.37 0.64
CA LEU A 88 9.59 9.46 -0.71
C LEU A 88 9.96 10.76 -1.44
N ARG A 89 10.02 11.88 -0.74
CA ARG A 89 10.47 13.16 -1.31
C ARG A 89 11.95 13.11 -1.70
N ALA A 90 12.79 12.52 -0.86
CA ALA A 90 14.20 12.31 -1.19
C ALA A 90 14.36 11.46 -2.46
N LEU A 91 13.60 10.36 -2.59
CA LEU A 91 13.59 9.53 -3.80
C LEU A 91 13.18 10.32 -5.05
N LEU A 92 12.18 11.19 -4.95
CA LEU A 92 11.76 12.05 -6.07
C LEU A 92 12.86 13.06 -6.47
N TRP A 93 13.55 13.65 -5.50
CA TRP A 93 14.59 14.65 -5.73
C TRP A 93 15.87 14.05 -6.35
N GLN A 94 16.25 12.84 -5.94
CA GLN A 94 17.46 12.17 -6.40
C GLN A 94 17.38 11.65 -7.85
N ARG A 95 16.23 11.79 -8.51
CA ARG A 95 15.99 11.21 -9.83
C ARG A 95 16.33 12.19 -10.97
N ARG A 96 17.04 11.71 -12.00
CA ARG A 96 17.14 12.40 -13.29
C ARG A 96 15.78 12.40 -14.01
N ALA A 97 15.49 13.47 -14.74
CA ALA A 97 14.16 13.97 -15.06
C ALA A 97 13.38 13.20 -16.16
N ASP A 98 13.11 11.89 -16.00
CA ASP A 98 12.26 11.17 -16.96
C ASP A 98 10.80 11.06 -16.46
N ALA A 99 9.92 11.90 -16.99
CA ALA A 99 8.54 12.09 -16.53
C ALA A 99 7.64 10.83 -16.62
N ALA A 100 8.02 9.81 -17.40
CA ALA A 100 7.18 8.63 -17.69
C ALA A 100 7.42 7.40 -16.78
N ASP A 101 8.34 7.46 -15.82
CA ASP A 101 8.71 6.30 -14.98
C ASP A 101 7.57 5.87 -14.02
N GLU A 102 7.12 4.62 -14.15
CA GLU A 102 6.15 4.00 -13.25
C GLU A 102 6.60 4.06 -11.78
N ARG A 103 7.91 4.07 -11.50
CA ARG A 103 8.41 4.24 -10.13
C ARG A 103 7.99 5.58 -9.53
N VAL A 104 8.02 6.66 -10.30
CA VAL A 104 7.60 7.97 -9.80
C VAL A 104 6.11 8.07 -9.62
N ARG A 105 5.33 7.50 -10.53
CA ARG A 105 3.88 7.37 -10.30
C ARG A 105 3.61 6.64 -8.99
N ARG A 106 4.29 5.51 -8.77
CA ARG A 106 4.20 4.73 -7.53
C ARG A 106 4.59 5.54 -6.29
N TRP A 107 5.69 6.30 -6.32
CA TRP A 107 6.12 7.13 -5.19
C TRP A 107 5.14 8.27 -4.92
N ARG A 108 4.61 8.93 -5.95
CA ARG A 108 3.61 9.98 -5.78
C ARG A 108 2.30 9.45 -5.19
N ARG A 109 1.84 8.26 -5.62
CA ARG A 109 0.70 7.57 -4.97
C ARG A 109 0.99 7.25 -3.49
N ALA A 110 2.22 6.84 -3.17
CA ALA A 110 2.64 6.61 -1.79
C ALA A 110 2.68 7.91 -0.95
N ILE A 111 3.03 9.05 -1.55
CA ILE A 111 2.95 10.37 -0.90
C ILE A 111 1.49 10.72 -0.59
N VAL A 112 0.56 10.51 -1.51
CA VAL A 112 -0.88 10.72 -1.25
C VAL A 112 -1.34 9.84 -0.08
N ARG A 113 -0.96 8.55 -0.09
CA ARG A 113 -1.26 7.63 1.01
C ARG A 113 -0.66 8.11 2.33
N SER A 114 0.54 8.66 2.33
CA SER A 114 1.20 9.13 3.56
C SER A 114 0.45 10.27 4.24
N TYR A 115 -0.09 11.24 3.50
CA TYR A 115 -0.90 12.31 4.06
C TYR A 115 -2.19 11.75 4.66
N LEU A 116 -2.82 10.79 3.98
CA LEU A 116 -4.01 10.12 4.47
C LEU A 116 -3.75 9.32 5.77
N VAL A 117 -2.64 8.58 5.84
CA VAL A 117 -2.22 7.84 7.05
C VAL A 117 -1.93 8.79 8.21
N GLY A 118 -1.30 9.93 7.94
CA GLY A 118 -0.98 10.94 8.93
C GLY A 118 -2.13 11.87 9.32
N GLY A 119 -3.34 11.66 8.78
CA GLY A 119 -4.50 12.51 9.07
C GLY A 119 -4.51 13.89 8.40
N ALA A 120 -3.51 14.22 7.57
CA ALA A 120 -3.43 15.46 6.81
C ALA A 120 -4.31 15.38 5.54
N VAL A 121 -5.63 15.36 5.74
CA VAL A 121 -6.61 15.04 4.69
C VAL A 121 -6.58 16.04 3.53
N GLU A 122 -6.49 17.33 3.80
CA GLU A 122 -6.47 18.36 2.75
C GLU A 122 -5.18 18.31 1.90
N ASP A 123 -4.04 18.00 2.53
CA ASP A 123 -2.80 17.76 1.79
C ASP A 123 -2.90 16.50 0.93
N ALA A 124 -3.59 15.46 1.41
CA ALA A 124 -3.86 14.27 0.62
C ALA A 124 -4.71 14.61 -0.62
N VAL A 125 -5.74 15.45 -0.47
CA VAL A 125 -6.57 15.94 -1.60
C VAL A 125 -5.72 16.73 -2.59
N THR A 126 -4.87 17.63 -2.11
CA THR A 126 -4.01 18.47 -2.97
C THR A 126 -3.01 17.61 -3.75
N ALA A 127 -2.30 16.71 -3.08
CA ALA A 127 -1.36 15.80 -3.72
C ALA A 127 -2.05 14.85 -4.71
N MET A 128 -3.25 14.38 -4.39
CA MET A 128 -4.05 13.53 -5.27
C MET A 128 -4.47 14.27 -6.54
N ARG A 129 -5.00 15.50 -6.42
CA ARG A 129 -5.35 16.32 -7.58
C ARG A 129 -4.14 16.60 -8.46
N ARG A 130 -2.96 16.86 -7.86
CA ARG A 130 -1.73 17.04 -8.64
C ARG A 130 -1.33 15.78 -9.38
N PHE A 131 -1.47 14.61 -8.75
CA PHE A 131 -1.25 13.33 -9.43
C PHE A 131 -2.21 13.15 -10.61
N ASP A 132 -3.50 13.41 -10.43
CA ASP A 132 -4.51 13.28 -11.50
C ASP A 132 -4.27 14.25 -12.68
N GLN A 133 -3.69 15.44 -12.42
CA GLN A 133 -3.29 16.37 -13.47
C GLN A 133 -2.10 15.86 -14.29
N ASP A 134 -1.14 15.26 -13.61
CA ASP A 134 0.11 14.82 -14.24
C ASP A 134 -0.03 13.42 -14.90
N TYR A 135 -1.04 12.62 -14.53
CA TYR A 135 -1.21 11.23 -15.01
C TYR A 135 -2.67 10.83 -15.23
N ALA A 136 -2.94 10.20 -16.38
CA ALA A 136 -4.13 9.37 -16.56
C ALA A 136 -3.84 7.95 -16.03
N ASP A 137 -4.28 7.64 -14.80
CA ASP A 137 -4.10 6.32 -14.19
C ASP A 137 -5.44 5.56 -14.13
N PRO A 138 -5.68 4.59 -15.03
CA PRO A 138 -6.89 3.78 -15.02
C PRO A 138 -6.88 2.67 -13.96
N GLY A 139 -5.83 2.57 -13.14
CA GLY A 139 -5.64 1.49 -12.18
C GLY A 139 -6.66 1.49 -11.05
N THR A 140 -7.20 0.30 -10.76
CA THR A 140 -8.18 0.07 -9.68
C THR A 140 -7.63 0.46 -8.30
N ALA A 141 -6.34 0.25 -8.06
CA ALA A 141 -5.66 0.65 -6.82
C ALA A 141 -5.63 2.18 -6.64
N TRP A 142 -5.46 2.94 -7.73
CA TRP A 142 -5.49 4.40 -7.67
C TRP A 142 -6.91 4.91 -7.42
N ALA A 143 -7.90 4.39 -8.15
CA ALA A 143 -9.32 4.71 -7.93
C ALA A 143 -9.75 4.47 -6.48
N HIS A 144 -9.31 3.36 -5.88
CA HIS A 144 -9.57 3.04 -4.48
C HIS A 144 -8.93 4.06 -3.51
N LEU A 145 -7.65 4.43 -3.71
CA LEU A 145 -6.98 5.43 -2.88
C LEU A 145 -7.66 6.80 -3.00
N ARG A 146 -7.99 7.23 -4.23
CA ARG A 146 -8.74 8.47 -4.49
C ARG A 146 -10.08 8.50 -3.77
N GLY A 147 -10.86 7.42 -3.87
CA GLY A 147 -12.13 7.29 -3.16
C GLY A 147 -11.99 7.45 -1.65
N ARG A 148 -10.95 6.83 -1.06
CA ARG A 148 -10.66 6.97 0.38
C ARG A 148 -10.29 8.40 0.78
N VAL A 149 -9.47 9.08 -0.01
CA VAL A 149 -9.08 10.48 0.24
C VAL A 149 -10.33 11.37 0.22
N LEU A 150 -11.16 11.27 -0.83
CA LEU A 150 -12.39 12.06 -0.97
C LEU A 150 -13.38 11.80 0.16
N LEU A 151 -13.58 10.53 0.55
CA LEU A 151 -14.44 10.16 1.66
C LEU A 151 -13.95 10.71 3.00
N ARG A 152 -12.63 10.71 3.24
CA ARG A 152 -12.04 11.31 4.45
C ARG A 152 -12.15 12.84 4.45
N ALA A 153 -12.14 13.46 3.27
CA ALA A 153 -12.36 14.90 3.10
C ALA A 153 -13.85 15.30 3.12
N GLY A 154 -14.77 14.38 3.42
CA GLY A 154 -16.22 14.66 3.40
C GLY A 154 -16.83 14.82 2.00
N ARG A 155 -16.07 14.58 0.93
CA ARG A 155 -16.47 14.77 -0.47
C ARG A 155 -17.11 13.50 -1.04
N ALA A 156 -18.14 13.02 -0.35
CA ALA A 156 -18.77 11.73 -0.63
C ALA A 156 -19.39 11.64 -2.04
N HIS A 157 -20.03 12.72 -2.51
CA HIS A 157 -20.61 12.76 -3.85
C HIS A 157 -19.56 12.56 -4.96
N GLU A 158 -18.42 13.24 -4.83
CA GLU A 158 -17.31 13.06 -5.77
C GLU A 158 -16.73 11.65 -5.68
N ALA A 159 -16.54 11.12 -4.46
CA ALA A 159 -16.09 9.75 -4.28
C ALA A 159 -17.01 8.74 -4.98
N ALA A 160 -18.34 8.90 -4.84
CA ALA A 160 -19.32 8.03 -5.45
C ALA A 160 -19.25 8.08 -6.99
N ARG A 161 -19.15 9.28 -7.57
CA ARG A 161 -18.96 9.45 -9.02
C ARG A 161 -17.69 8.79 -9.53
N HIS A 162 -16.57 8.95 -8.82
CA HIS A 162 -15.30 8.37 -9.25
C HIS A 162 -15.28 6.84 -9.14
N LEU A 163 -15.87 6.29 -8.08
CA LEU A 163 -15.90 4.84 -7.86
C LEU A 163 -16.90 4.11 -8.76
N ALA A 164 -17.97 4.78 -9.23
CA ALA A 164 -18.99 4.18 -10.09
C ALA A 164 -18.45 3.67 -11.44
N GLY A 165 -17.37 4.27 -11.97
CA GLY A 165 -16.73 3.86 -13.22
C GLY A 165 -15.56 2.87 -13.06
N ALA A 166 -15.19 2.52 -11.83
CA ALA A 166 -14.04 1.66 -11.57
C ALA A 166 -14.45 0.19 -11.46
N ARG A 167 -13.72 -0.71 -12.14
CA ARG A 167 -13.87 -2.15 -11.95
C ARG A 167 -13.25 -2.56 -10.62
N LEU A 168 -14.08 -2.64 -9.58
CA LEU A 168 -13.65 -2.84 -8.21
C LEU A 168 -14.02 -4.25 -7.74
N ASP A 169 -13.17 -5.22 -8.08
CA ASP A 169 -13.46 -6.65 -7.88
C ASP A 169 -13.20 -7.14 -6.43
N THR A 170 -12.77 -6.26 -5.52
CA THR A 170 -12.48 -6.64 -4.13
C THR A 170 -13.62 -6.27 -3.19
N PRO A 171 -13.90 -7.07 -2.13
CA PRO A 171 -14.90 -6.74 -1.12
C PRO A 171 -14.70 -5.35 -0.50
N ALA A 172 -13.45 -5.01 -0.16
CA ALA A 172 -13.10 -3.70 0.39
C ALA A 172 -13.47 -2.54 -0.54
N ALA A 173 -13.25 -2.70 -1.85
CA ALA A 173 -13.58 -1.67 -2.81
C ALA A 173 -15.10 -1.56 -3.07
N ARG A 174 -15.84 -2.68 -3.01
CA ARG A 174 -17.31 -2.66 -3.00
C ARG A 174 -17.85 -1.93 -1.77
N ALA A 175 -17.34 -2.24 -0.59
CA ALA A 175 -17.72 -1.56 0.66
C ALA A 175 -17.43 -0.05 0.60
N LEU A 176 -16.29 0.35 0.04
CA LEU A 176 -15.94 1.76 -0.15
C LEU A 176 -16.94 2.49 -1.06
N THR A 177 -17.37 1.85 -2.15
CA THR A 177 -18.38 2.40 -3.07
C THR A 177 -19.73 2.57 -2.40
N LEU A 178 -20.18 1.56 -1.62
CA LEU A 178 -21.43 1.65 -0.85
C LEU A 178 -21.36 2.80 0.16
N LEU A 179 -20.24 2.93 0.88
CA LEU A 179 -20.03 4.03 1.83
C LEU A 179 -20.07 5.41 1.15
N ALA A 180 -19.46 5.53 -0.03
CA ALA A 180 -19.50 6.77 -0.81
C ALA A 180 -20.92 7.13 -1.24
N ARG A 181 -21.69 6.16 -1.73
CA ARG A 181 -23.09 6.37 -2.14
C ARG A 181 -23.97 6.75 -0.94
N LEU A 182 -23.86 6.03 0.17
CA LEU A 182 -24.59 6.31 1.40
C LEU A 182 -24.35 7.74 1.90
N ARG A 183 -23.09 8.17 1.95
CA ARG A 183 -22.72 9.51 2.44
C ARG A 183 -22.97 10.63 1.44
N SER A 184 -23.20 10.30 0.16
CA SER A 184 -23.51 11.29 -0.87
C SER A 184 -24.98 11.73 -0.87
N ASP A 185 -25.79 11.22 0.07
CA ASP A 185 -27.22 11.51 0.23
C ASP A 185 -28.05 11.28 -1.05
N ALA A 186 -27.67 10.25 -1.82
CA ALA A 186 -28.54 9.72 -2.85
C ALA A 186 -29.76 9.09 -2.15
N ARG A 187 -30.93 9.74 -2.25
CA ARG A 187 -32.24 9.27 -1.75
C ARG A 187 -32.31 7.73 -1.78
N GLY A 188 -32.27 7.11 -0.60
CA GLY A 188 -32.10 5.65 -0.48
C GLY A 188 -31.12 5.18 0.60
N ALA A 189 -30.68 6.04 1.52
CA ALA A 189 -29.74 5.70 2.60
C ALA A 189 -30.11 4.42 3.37
N SER A 190 -31.41 4.17 3.59
CA SER A 190 -31.91 2.93 4.21
C SER A 190 -31.61 1.68 3.36
N ALA A 191 -31.91 1.72 2.06
CA ALA A 191 -31.67 0.61 1.13
C ALA A 191 -30.17 0.32 0.96
N ILE A 192 -29.34 1.36 0.89
CA ILE A 192 -27.86 1.22 0.79
C ILE A 192 -27.27 0.70 2.10
N ALA A 193 -27.78 1.13 3.26
CA ALA A 193 -27.38 0.58 4.55
C ALA A 193 -27.78 -0.91 4.69
N GLN A 194 -28.95 -1.29 4.18
CA GLN A 194 -29.40 -2.68 4.14
C GLN A 194 -28.53 -3.54 3.23
N GLU A 195 -28.11 -3.02 2.07
CA GLU A 195 -27.17 -3.68 1.14
C GLU A 195 -25.76 -3.81 1.75
N ALA A 196 -25.28 -2.79 2.46
CA ALA A 196 -24.00 -2.87 3.18
C ALA A 196 -24.03 -3.90 4.32
N LEU A 197 -25.14 -3.96 5.07
CA LEU A 197 -25.36 -4.94 6.13
C LEU A 197 -25.49 -6.37 5.56
N SER A 198 -26.16 -6.55 4.43
CA SER A 198 -26.28 -7.88 3.80
C SER A 198 -24.95 -8.35 3.21
N ALA A 199 -24.17 -7.45 2.60
CA ALA A 199 -22.83 -7.76 2.11
C ALA A 199 -21.85 -8.11 3.25
N ALA A 200 -21.89 -7.37 4.37
CA ALA A 200 -21.08 -7.66 5.55
C ALA A 200 -21.47 -9.01 6.18
N ARG A 201 -22.77 -9.32 6.26
CA ARG A 201 -23.27 -10.61 6.75
C ARG A 201 -22.94 -11.77 5.80
N ALA A 202 -22.88 -11.54 4.50
CA ALA A 202 -22.46 -12.56 3.54
C ALA A 202 -20.97 -12.90 3.68
N ASP A 203 -20.11 -11.88 3.90
CA ASP A 203 -18.69 -12.09 4.21
C ASP A 203 -18.50 -12.80 5.57
N ASP A 204 -19.28 -12.42 6.60
CA ASP A 204 -19.28 -13.09 7.91
C ASP A 204 -19.93 -14.49 7.89
N ALA A 205 -20.80 -14.78 6.92
CA ALA A 205 -21.38 -16.11 6.71
C ALA A 205 -20.48 -17.02 5.86
N ASP A 206 -19.55 -16.45 5.09
CA ASP A 206 -18.43 -17.17 4.44
C ASP A 206 -17.23 -17.36 5.39
N ALA A 207 -17.15 -16.59 6.48
CA ALA A 207 -16.12 -16.73 7.52
C ALA A 207 -16.14 -18.07 8.30
N PRO A 208 -17.28 -18.75 8.59
CA PRO A 208 -17.29 -20.05 9.25
C PRO A 208 -17.03 -21.20 8.27
N ALA A 209 -17.16 -20.97 6.96
CA ALA A 209 -16.87 -21.99 5.94
C ALA A 209 -15.38 -22.09 5.59
N ARG A 210 -14.58 -21.05 5.87
CA ARG A 210 -13.11 -21.05 5.71
C ARG A 210 -12.33 -21.51 6.95
N ALA A 211 -13.01 -21.95 8.00
CA ALA A 211 -12.43 -22.57 9.19
C ALA A 211 -12.45 -24.11 9.17
N ARG A 212 -12.70 -24.73 8.02
CA ARG A 212 -12.44 -26.16 7.79
C ARG A 212 -11.58 -26.34 6.52
N PHE A 213 -10.42 -26.96 6.75
CA PHE A 213 -9.34 -27.39 5.83
C PHE A 213 -8.13 -26.45 5.65
#